data_AF-A0A9Q2RX09-F1
#
_entry.id   AF-A0A9Q2RX09-F1
#
_cell.length_a   1.000
_cell.length_b   1.000
_cell.length_c   1.000
_cell.angle_alpha   90.00
_cell.angle_beta   90.00
_cell.angle_gamma   90.00
#
_symmetry.space_group_name_H-M   'P 1'
#
loop_
_entity.id
_entity.type
_entity.pdbx_description
1 polymer ?
#
loop_
_entity_poly.entity_id
_entity_poly.type
_entity_poly.pdbx_seq_one_letter_code
_entity_poly.pdbx_strand_id
1 'polypeptide(L)'
;MKLSDFAKQLPKDFTEQEFVDLMNQVIDLKPIVDLPAAERSALFDGVQYLVDYIMLAQEANGELRTHEGHPVLDYNGPFIPHVLARPEGMELDRGALETFGVGEGEKYFGNE
;
A
#
# COMPACT_ATOMS: atom_id res chain seq x y z
N MET A 1 -16.89 5.51 -1.72
CA MET A 1 -16.94 4.50 -0.64
C MET A 1 -16.22 5.06 0.58
N LYS A 2 -16.52 4.65 1.83
CA LYS A 2 -15.66 5.02 2.98
C LYS A 2 -14.51 4.02 3.10
N LEU A 3 -13.37 4.43 3.67
CA LEU A 3 -12.24 3.51 3.89
C LEU A 3 -12.64 2.27 4.71
N SER A 4 -13.56 2.39 5.67
CA SER A 4 -14.07 1.26 6.45
C SER A 4 -14.84 0.22 5.61
N ASP A 5 -15.39 0.62 4.47
CA ASP A 5 -16.13 -0.29 3.59
C ASP A 5 -15.18 -1.12 2.73
N PHE A 6 -13.98 -0.60 2.41
CA PHE A 6 -12.91 -1.35 1.74
C PHE A 6 -12.59 -2.64 2.51
N ALA A 7 -12.37 -2.53 3.82
CA ALA A 7 -12.06 -3.69 4.68
C ALA A 7 -13.17 -4.76 4.71
N LYS A 8 -14.43 -4.37 4.44
CA LYS A 8 -15.56 -5.31 4.39
C LYS A 8 -15.76 -5.96 3.03
N GLN A 9 -15.24 -5.34 1.98
CA GLN A 9 -15.44 -5.74 0.59
C GLN A 9 -14.21 -6.44 0.01
N LEU A 10 -13.04 -6.28 0.62
CA LEU A 10 -11.84 -6.99 0.21
C LEU A 10 -12.07 -8.50 0.38
N PRO A 11 -12.02 -9.30 -0.70
CA PRO A 11 -12.19 -10.74 -0.59
C PRO A 11 -10.99 -11.37 0.11
N LYS A 12 -11.12 -12.62 0.54
CA LYS A 12 -10.03 -13.36 1.18
C LYS A 12 -8.87 -13.59 0.21
N ASP A 13 -9.20 -13.95 -1.02
CA ASP A 13 -8.26 -14.16 -2.12
C ASP A 13 -8.60 -13.11 -3.19
N PHE A 14 -7.61 -12.32 -3.60
CA PHE A 14 -7.78 -11.24 -4.57
C PHE A 14 -6.51 -11.07 -5.41
N THR A 15 -6.69 -10.53 -6.60
CA THR A 15 -5.60 -10.06 -7.46
C THR A 15 -5.19 -8.63 -7.10
N GLU A 16 -3.96 -8.24 -7.44
CA GLU A 16 -3.49 -6.86 -7.28
C GLU A 16 -4.43 -5.84 -7.95
N GLN A 17 -4.98 -6.18 -9.12
CA GLN A 17 -5.92 -5.31 -9.81
C GLN A 17 -7.23 -5.14 -9.04
N GLU A 18 -7.80 -6.21 -8.47
CA GLU A 18 -9.01 -6.12 -7.65
C GLU A 18 -8.79 -5.26 -6.40
N PHE A 19 -7.60 -5.34 -5.79
CA PHE A 19 -7.22 -4.47 -4.67
C PHE A 19 -7.25 -3.00 -5.11
N VAL A 20 -6.61 -2.67 -6.23
CA VAL A 20 -6.54 -1.31 -6.78
C VAL A 20 -7.92 -0.80 -7.18
N ASP A 21 -8.75 -1.63 -7.80
CA ASP A 21 -10.11 -1.28 -8.21
C ASP A 21 -11.00 -0.98 -7.01
N LEU A 22 -10.88 -1.73 -5.91
CA LEU A 22 -11.56 -1.44 -4.65
C LEU A 22 -11.03 -0.17 -4.00
N MET A 23 -9.71 0.07 -4.00
CA MET A 23 -9.13 1.28 -3.44
C MET A 23 -9.57 2.53 -4.21
N ASN A 24 -9.64 2.45 -5.54
CA ASN A 24 -10.13 3.53 -6.40
C ASN A 24 -11.58 3.94 -6.10
N GLN A 25 -12.39 3.06 -5.49
CA GLN A 25 -13.73 3.42 -5.03
C GLN A 25 -13.73 4.22 -3.71
N VAL A 26 -12.64 4.15 -2.93
CA VAL A 26 -12.42 4.95 -1.71
C VAL A 26 -11.84 6.31 -2.06
N ILE A 27 -10.75 6.31 -2.82
CA ILE A 27 -10.01 7.49 -3.24
C ILE A 27 -9.60 7.32 -4.70
N ASP A 28 -9.85 8.32 -5.53
CA ASP A 28 -9.34 8.31 -6.90
C ASP A 28 -7.81 8.42 -6.86
N LEU A 29 -7.11 7.34 -7.19
CA LEU A 29 -5.66 7.26 -7.08
C LEU A 29 -4.96 8.07 -8.17
N LYS A 30 -5.59 8.21 -9.34
CA LYS A 30 -4.96 8.81 -10.53
C LYS A 30 -4.58 10.29 -10.32
N PRO A 31 -5.44 11.15 -9.75
CA PRO A 31 -5.09 12.56 -9.52
C PRO A 31 -3.96 12.78 -8.51
N ILE A 32 -3.62 11.80 -7.67
CA ILE A 32 -2.63 11.97 -6.59
C ILE A 32 -1.29 12.44 -7.13
N VAL A 33 -0.87 11.93 -8.31
CA VAL A 33 0.40 12.32 -8.94
C VAL A 33 0.46 13.81 -9.26
N ASP A 34 -0.68 14.40 -9.63
CA ASP A 34 -0.79 15.78 -10.11
C ASP A 34 -1.13 16.79 -9.00
N LEU A 35 -1.44 16.33 -7.78
CA LEU A 35 -1.73 17.20 -6.65
C LEU A 35 -0.57 18.17 -6.35
N PRO A 36 -0.84 19.37 -5.83
CA PRO A 36 0.19 20.24 -5.28
C PRO A 36 1.01 19.53 -4.20
N ALA A 37 2.30 19.86 -4.08
CA ALA A 37 3.20 19.19 -3.13
C ALA A 37 2.69 19.27 -1.67
N ALA A 38 2.12 20.40 -1.27
CA ALA A 38 1.54 20.57 0.07
C ALA A 38 0.33 19.65 0.29
N GLU A 39 -0.52 19.48 -0.73
CA GLU A 39 -1.68 18.60 -0.66
C GLU A 39 -1.27 17.12 -0.62
N ARG A 40 -0.27 16.70 -1.42
CA ARG A 40 0.32 15.36 -1.31
C ARG A 40 0.92 15.11 0.06
N SER A 41 1.61 16.09 0.65
CA SER A 41 2.19 15.96 1.99
C SER A 41 1.11 15.78 3.05
N ALA A 42 0.05 16.59 3.02
CA ALA A 42 -1.06 16.46 3.95
C ALA A 42 -1.79 15.12 3.81
N LEU A 43 -1.95 14.63 2.57
CA LEU A 43 -2.52 13.30 2.30
C LEU A 43 -1.63 12.19 2.88
N PHE A 44 -0.31 12.28 2.69
CA PHE A 44 0.65 11.35 3.28
C PHE A 44 0.54 11.32 4.81
N ASP A 45 0.55 12.47 5.47
CA ASP A 45 0.46 12.56 6.94
C ASP A 45 -0.83 11.91 7.46
N GLY A 46 -1.95 12.15 6.77
CA GLY A 46 -3.24 11.55 7.12
C GLY A 46 -3.25 10.03 6.98
N VAL A 47 -2.68 9.49 5.91
CA VAL A 47 -2.58 8.04 5.68
C VAL A 47 -1.59 7.38 6.66
N GLN A 48 -0.44 8.01 6.91
CA GLN A 48 0.54 7.50 7.87
C GLN A 48 -0.03 7.43 9.29
N TYR A 49 -0.74 8.47 9.72
CA TYR A 49 -1.44 8.46 11.01
C TYR A 49 -2.41 7.27 11.12
N LEU A 50 -3.16 6.97 10.05
CA LEU A 50 -4.07 5.83 10.03
C LEU A 50 -3.33 4.49 10.11
N VAL A 51 -2.20 4.34 9.43
CA VAL A 51 -1.34 3.15 9.54
C VAL A 51 -0.88 2.96 10.98
N ASP A 52 -0.32 4.00 11.60
CA ASP A 52 0.18 3.95 12.97
C ASP A 52 -0.93 3.57 13.96
N TYR A 53 -2.12 4.14 13.78
CA TYR A 53 -3.26 3.86 14.66
C TYR A 53 -3.81 2.43 14.47
N ILE A 54 -3.84 1.92 13.22
CA ILE A 54 -4.24 0.53 12.96
C ILE A 54 -3.23 -0.44 13.58
N MET A 55 -1.93 -0.18 13.44
CA MET A 55 -0.88 -0.99 14.06
C MET A 55 -1.01 -1.02 15.59
N LEU A 56 -1.24 0.14 16.22
CA LEU A 56 -1.47 0.20 17.67
C LEU A 56 -2.69 -0.62 18.09
N ALA A 57 -3.77 -0.58 17.30
CA ALA A 57 -4.96 -1.39 17.56
C ALA A 57 -4.66 -2.89 17.41
N GLN A 58 -3.90 -3.31 16.41
CA GLN A 58 -3.49 -4.70 16.23
C GLN A 58 -2.61 -5.19 17.39
N GLU A 59 -1.66 -4.36 17.84
CA GLU A 59 -0.84 -4.63 19.03
C GLU A 59 -1.70 -4.83 20.28
N ALA A 60 -2.59 -3.88 20.55
CA ALA A 60 -3.46 -3.93 21.72
C ALA A 60 -4.37 -5.17 21.75
N ASN A 61 -4.68 -5.74 20.57
CA ASN A 61 -5.49 -6.95 20.43
C ASN A 61 -4.68 -8.25 20.28
N GLY A 62 -3.33 -8.18 20.35
CA GLY A 62 -2.47 -9.36 20.27
C GLY A 62 -2.36 -9.97 18.86
N GLU A 63 -2.53 -9.16 17.82
CA GLU A 63 -2.56 -9.60 16.41
C GLU A 63 -1.19 -9.47 15.71
N LEU A 64 -0.15 -9.05 16.44
CA LEU A 64 1.20 -8.89 15.88
C LEU A 64 1.78 -10.24 15.45
N ARG A 65 2.31 -10.27 14.23
CA ARG A 65 3.11 -11.37 13.73
C ARG A 65 4.59 -11.09 13.99
N THR A 66 5.36 -12.15 14.17
CA THR A 66 6.82 -12.05 14.36
C THR A 66 7.55 -12.99 13.42
N HIS A 67 8.65 -12.52 12.83
CA HIS A 67 9.62 -13.33 12.11
C HIS A 67 10.97 -13.23 12.82
N GLU A 68 11.58 -14.36 13.17
CA GLU A 68 12.85 -14.42 13.92
C GLU A 68 12.86 -13.58 15.23
N GLY A 69 11.71 -13.48 15.89
CA GLY A 69 11.57 -12.70 17.13
C GLY A 69 11.40 -11.19 16.94
N HIS A 70 11.35 -10.72 15.69
CA HIS A 70 11.09 -9.33 15.34
C HIS A 70 9.65 -9.14 14.83
N PRO A 71 8.94 -8.06 15.23
CA PRO A 71 7.63 -7.75 14.67
C PRO A 71 7.71 -7.57 13.16
N VAL A 72 6.73 -8.13 12.44
CA VAL A 72 6.60 -7.99 11.00
C VAL A 72 5.20 -7.51 10.63
N LEU A 73 5.12 -6.77 9.53
CA LEU A 73 3.88 -6.33 8.92
C LEU A 73 3.72 -7.07 7.59
N ASP A 74 2.60 -7.75 7.43
CA ASP A 74 2.22 -8.32 6.15
C ASP A 74 1.38 -7.31 5.37
N TYR A 75 1.75 -7.08 4.12
CA TYR A 75 1.01 -6.25 3.19
C TYR A 75 0.70 -7.09 1.95
N ASN A 76 -0.60 -7.27 1.67
CA ASN A 76 -1.09 -8.12 0.58
C ASN A 76 -1.47 -7.33 -0.67
N GLY A 77 -1.28 -6.00 -0.68
CA GLY A 77 -1.56 -5.18 -1.86
C GLY A 77 -0.40 -5.18 -2.87
N PRO A 78 -0.56 -4.47 -4.00
CA PRO A 78 0.49 -4.37 -5.01
C PRO A 78 1.75 -3.70 -4.43
N PHE A 79 2.92 -4.23 -4.77
CA PHE A 79 4.19 -3.65 -4.39
C PHE A 79 4.41 -2.28 -5.09
N ILE A 80 4.82 -1.26 -4.33
CA ILE A 80 5.12 0.07 -4.89
C ILE A 80 6.60 0.38 -4.69
N PRO A 81 7.44 0.44 -5.75
CA PRO A 81 8.88 0.65 -5.67
C PRO A 81 9.27 2.12 -5.39
N HIS A 82 8.77 2.68 -4.29
CA HIS A 82 9.13 4.02 -3.83
C HIS A 82 10.53 4.04 -3.17
N VAL A 83 11.00 5.23 -2.78
CA VAL A 83 12.38 5.46 -2.31
C VAL A 83 12.83 4.61 -1.12
N LEU A 84 11.91 4.09 -0.30
CA LEU A 84 12.25 3.25 0.86
C LEU A 84 12.09 1.75 0.59
N ALA A 85 11.42 1.37 -0.49
CA ALA A 85 11.08 -0.02 -0.80
C ALA A 85 11.81 -0.54 -2.05
N ARG A 86 12.17 0.34 -2.97
CA ARG A 86 12.86 -0.02 -4.21
C ARG A 86 14.25 -0.59 -3.91
N PRO A 87 14.67 -1.70 -4.56
CA PRO A 87 16.01 -2.25 -4.39
C PRO A 87 17.12 -1.24 -4.68
N GLU A 88 18.22 -1.36 -3.94
CA GLU A 88 19.38 -0.47 -4.10
C GLU A 88 19.94 -0.55 -5.53
N GLY A 89 20.30 0.60 -6.09
CA GLY A 89 20.84 0.71 -7.45
C GLY A 89 19.80 0.67 -8.58
N MET A 90 18.51 0.45 -8.27
CA MET A 90 17.44 0.53 -9.27
C MET A 90 16.97 1.98 -9.47
N GLU A 91 16.76 2.36 -10.74
CA GLU A 91 16.17 3.62 -11.12
C GLU A 91 14.66 3.67 -10.82
N LEU A 92 14.11 4.88 -10.73
CA LEU A 92 12.67 5.08 -10.58
C LEU A 92 11.93 4.57 -11.84
N ASP A 93 11.10 3.53 -11.68
CA ASP A 93 10.11 3.16 -12.70
C ASP A 93 8.89 4.07 -12.60
N ARG A 94 8.74 4.99 -13.56
CA ARG A 94 7.56 5.86 -13.63
C ARG A 94 6.31 5.13 -14.10
N GLY A 95 6.44 3.97 -14.74
CA GLY A 95 5.30 3.13 -15.14
C GLY A 95 4.48 2.65 -13.94
N ALA A 96 5.11 2.49 -12.77
CA ALA A 96 4.43 2.14 -11.53
C ALA A 96 3.37 3.18 -11.09
N LEU A 97 3.47 4.44 -11.54
CA LEU A 97 2.46 5.47 -11.30
C LEU A 97 1.20 5.27 -12.15
N GLU A 98 1.34 4.62 -13.31
CA GLU A 98 0.22 4.33 -14.22
C GLU A 98 -0.50 3.03 -13.85
N THR A 99 0.24 2.05 -13.33
CA THR A 99 -0.29 0.74 -12.91
C THR A 99 -0.66 0.67 -11.43
N PHE A 100 -0.38 1.73 -10.66
CA PHE A 100 -0.54 1.74 -9.20
C PHE A 100 0.21 0.63 -8.47
N GLY A 101 1.35 0.18 -9.03
CA GLY A 101 2.14 -0.92 -8.48
C GLY A 101 1.75 -2.31 -8.98
N VAL A 102 0.69 -2.46 -9.78
CA VAL A 102 0.28 -3.76 -10.32
C VAL A 102 1.37 -4.34 -11.21
N GLY A 103 1.77 -5.57 -10.91
CA GLY A 103 2.83 -6.33 -11.58
C GLY A 103 4.25 -5.89 -11.21
N GLU A 104 4.43 -4.88 -10.36
CA GLU A 104 5.78 -4.43 -9.98
C GLU A 104 6.50 -5.48 -9.12
N GLY A 105 5.79 -6.18 -8.23
CA GLY A 105 6.40 -7.22 -7.39
C GLY A 105 7.14 -8.29 -8.21
N GLU A 106 6.50 -8.79 -9.27
CA GLU A 106 7.08 -9.77 -10.20
C GLU A 106 8.37 -9.25 -10.88
N LYS A 107 8.43 -7.95 -11.18
CA LYS A 107 9.62 -7.33 -11.81
C LYS A 107 10.83 -7.29 -10.87
N TYR A 108 10.60 -7.04 -9.58
CA TYR A 108 11.68 -6.80 -8.61
C TYR A 108 12.09 -8.05 -7.83
N PHE A 109 11.16 -8.96 -7.58
CA PHE A 109 11.39 -10.14 -6.75
C PHE A 109 11.27 -11.46 -7.52
N GLY A 110 10.79 -11.42 -8.77
CA GLY A 110 10.53 -12.62 -9.57
C GLY A 110 9.25 -13.34 -9.13
N ASN A 111 9.00 -14.49 -9.75
CA ASN A 111 7.99 -15.42 -9.27
C ASN A 111 8.67 -16.28 -8.19
N GLU A 112 8.45 -15.98 -6.91
CA GLU A 112 8.74 -16.97 -5.85
C GLU A 112 7.83 -18.19 -5.96
#